data_AF-A0A9W7E5J0-F1
#
_entry.id   AF-A0A9W7E5J0-F1
#
_cell.length_a   1.000
_cell.length_b   1.000
_cell.length_c   1.000
_cell.angle_alpha   90.00
_cell.angle_beta   90.00
_cell.angle_gamma   90.00
#
_symmetry.space_group_name_H-M   'P 1'
#
loop_
_entity.id
_entity.type
_entity.pdbx_description
1 polymer ?
#
loop_
_entity_poly.entity_id
_entity_poly.type
_entity_poly.pdbx_seq_one_letter_code
_entity_poly.pdbx_strand_id
1 'polypeptide(L)'
;MSAQEVAQAFVQHYFTQRDSNVDALSSLYQPSSCMTFEGNMVQGGPAIVQKLKGVGPVKHQVKGMDVQPSTTSSAMLIFVTGSVSIGS
;
A
#
# COMPACT_ATOMS: atom_id res chain seq x y z
N MET A 1 -0.68 16.32 -13.95
CA MET A 1 -0.65 14.86 -13.79
C MET A 1 -2.09 14.37 -13.70
N SER A 2 -2.44 13.39 -14.50
CA SER A 2 -3.71 12.66 -14.42
C SER A 2 -3.76 11.80 -13.15
N ALA A 3 -4.96 11.39 -12.75
CA ALA A 3 -5.17 10.41 -11.68
C ALA A 3 -4.32 9.14 -11.90
N GLN A 4 -4.28 8.64 -13.14
CA GLN A 4 -3.52 7.44 -13.50
C GLN A 4 -2.02 7.59 -13.21
N GLU A 5 -1.43 8.73 -13.60
CA GLU A 5 0.00 9.00 -13.39
C GLU A 5 0.35 9.11 -11.90
N VAL A 6 -0.51 9.77 -11.10
CA VAL A 6 -0.33 9.87 -9.65
C VAL A 6 -0.43 8.50 -8.98
N ALA A 7 -1.43 7.70 -9.36
CA ALA A 7 -1.62 6.35 -8.83
C ALA A 7 -0.43 5.44 -9.15
N GLN A 8 0.08 5.49 -10.39
CA GLN A 8 1.23 4.68 -10.80
C GLN A 8 2.50 5.05 -10.01
N ALA A 9 2.76 6.35 -9.84
CA ALA A 9 3.89 6.82 -9.05
C ALA A 9 3.75 6.41 -7.57
N PHE A 10 2.54 6.53 -6.99
CA PHE A 10 2.27 6.12 -5.62
C PHE A 10 2.46 4.62 -5.42
N VAL A 11 1.91 3.78 -6.29
CA VAL A 11 2.03 2.31 -6.19
C VAL A 11 3.49 1.88 -6.29
N GLN A 12 4.25 2.45 -7.24
CA GLN A 12 5.68 2.19 -7.36
C GLN A 12 6.42 2.58 -6.08
N HIS A 13 6.16 3.77 -5.54
CA HIS A 13 6.78 4.25 -4.30
C HIS A 13 6.42 3.34 -3.11
N TYR A 14 5.14 3.06 -2.91
CA TYR A 14 4.63 2.26 -1.79
C TYR A 14 5.24 0.85 -1.78
N PHE A 15 5.22 0.13 -2.90
CA PHE A 15 5.80 -1.22 -2.94
C PHE A 15 7.33 -1.21 -2.86
N THR A 16 8.00 -0.18 -3.38
CA THR A 16 9.45 -0.02 -3.17
C THR A 16 9.78 0.11 -1.69
N GLN A 17 9.03 0.92 -0.94
CA GLN A 17 9.22 1.03 0.51
C GLN A 17 8.84 -0.28 1.22
N ARG A 18 7.73 -0.94 0.84
CA ARG A 18 7.36 -2.23 1.42
C ARG A 18 8.42 -3.32 1.22
N ASP A 19 9.14 -3.28 0.11
CA ASP A 19 10.18 -4.26 -0.21
C ASP A 19 11.53 -3.94 0.45
N SER A 20 11.82 -2.68 0.80
CA SER A 20 13.17 -2.25 1.22
C SER A 20 13.25 -1.54 2.58
N ASN A 21 12.22 -0.81 2.97
CA ASN A 21 12.15 -0.07 4.23
C ASN A 21 10.69 0.10 4.69
N VAL A 22 10.15 -0.96 5.31
CA VAL A 22 8.74 -1.00 5.75
C VAL A 22 8.39 0.12 6.74
N ASP A 23 9.37 0.59 7.52
CA ASP A 23 9.16 1.68 8.49
C ASP A 23 8.79 3.00 7.82
N ALA A 24 9.30 3.26 6.62
CA ALA A 24 8.98 4.47 5.85
C ALA A 24 7.50 4.55 5.45
N LEU A 25 6.76 3.43 5.46
CA LEU A 25 5.33 3.44 5.15
C LEU A 25 4.50 4.14 6.23
N SER A 26 5.00 4.28 7.46
CA SER A 26 4.22 4.88 8.56
C SER A 26 3.76 6.30 8.24
N SER A 27 4.54 7.08 7.48
CA SER A 27 4.19 8.46 7.12
C SER A 27 3.14 8.56 6.01
N LEU A 28 2.83 7.46 5.32
CA LEU A 28 1.80 7.41 4.28
C LEU A 28 0.40 7.17 4.87
N TYR A 29 0.32 6.81 6.15
CA TYR A 29 -0.94 6.54 6.84
C TYR A 29 -1.35 7.70 7.75
N GLN A 30 -2.66 7.86 7.91
CA GLN A 30 -3.28 8.77 8.86
C GLN A 30 -3.70 7.99 10.13
N PRO A 31 -4.01 8.68 11.25
CA PRO A 31 -4.52 8.01 12.45
C PRO A 31 -5.78 7.17 12.19
N SER A 32 -6.61 7.58 11.24
CA SER A 32 -7.84 6.90 10.83
C SER A 32 -7.64 5.83 9.74
N SER A 33 -6.43 5.66 9.19
CA SER A 33 -6.17 4.65 8.17
C SER A 33 -6.40 3.24 8.71
N CYS A 34 -7.07 2.40 7.93
CA CYS A 34 -7.35 1.01 8.27
C CYS A 34 -6.70 0.05 7.27
N MET A 35 -6.20 -1.07 7.76
CA MET A 35 -5.78 -2.20 6.95
C MET A 35 -6.47 -3.47 7.45
N THR A 36 -7.03 -4.23 6.53
CA THR A 36 -7.54 -5.58 6.81
C THR A 36 -6.63 -6.60 6.15
N PHE A 37 -6.15 -7.58 6.92
CA PHE A 37 -5.30 -8.66 6.45
C PHE A 37 -5.80 -9.99 7.02
N GLU A 38 -6.23 -10.90 6.15
CA GLU A 38 -6.77 -12.22 6.52
C GLU A 38 -7.87 -12.13 7.59
N GLY A 39 -8.83 -11.24 7.40
CA GLY A 39 -9.95 -11.02 8.34
C GLY A 39 -9.61 -10.18 9.59
N ASN A 40 -8.34 -9.84 9.82
CA ASN A 40 -7.93 -9.01 10.95
C ASN A 40 -7.78 -7.55 10.53
N MET A 41 -8.55 -6.66 11.15
CA MET A 41 -8.46 -5.22 10.92
C MET A 41 -7.52 -4.55 11.95
N VAL A 42 -6.65 -3.67 11.48
CA VAL A 42 -5.81 -2.79 12.31
C VAL A 42 -5.97 -1.34 11.86
N GLN A 43 -5.76 -0.40 12.78
CA GLN A 43 -5.93 1.03 12.52
C GLN A 43 -4.67 1.83 12.92
N GLY A 44 -4.33 2.82 12.11
CA GLY A 44 -3.21 3.73 12.31
C GLY A 44 -1.88 3.20 11.77
N GLY A 45 -1.03 4.13 11.32
CA GLY A 45 0.26 3.83 10.69
C GLY A 45 1.16 2.87 11.48
N PRO A 46 1.39 3.07 12.79
CA PRO A 46 2.23 2.18 13.58
C PRO A 46 1.74 0.72 13.61
N ALA A 47 0.44 0.51 13.81
CA ALA A 47 -0.14 -0.83 13.86
C ALA A 47 -0.12 -1.51 12.48
N ILE A 48 -0.35 -0.75 11.41
CA ILE A 48 -0.25 -1.24 10.03
C ILE A 48 1.18 -1.68 9.72
N VAL A 49 2.17 -0.84 9.99
CA VAL A 49 3.60 -1.16 9.78
C VAL A 49 4.01 -2.37 10.60
N GLN A 50 3.60 -2.47 11.86
CA GLN A 50 3.87 -3.64 12.70
C GLN A 50 3.29 -4.92 12.08
N LYS A 51 2.04 -4.88 11.59
CA LYS A 51 1.41 -6.03 10.93
C LYS A 51 2.14 -6.41 9.64
N LEU A 52 2.56 -5.44 8.82
CA LEU A 52 3.34 -5.67 7.59
C LEU A 52 4.72 -6.27 7.89
N LYS A 53 5.41 -5.81 8.93
CA LYS A 53 6.70 -6.39 9.38
C LYS A 53 6.57 -7.85 9.79
N GLY A 54 5.44 -8.24 10.37
CA GLY A 54 5.16 -9.63 10.77
C GLY A 54 5.13 -10.63 9.60
N VAL A 55 4.91 -10.15 8.36
CA VAL A 55 4.98 -10.98 7.14
C VAL A 55 6.44 -11.27 6.74
N GLY A 56 7.38 -10.46 7.23
CA GLY A 56 8.80 -10.56 6.89
C GLY A 56 9.20 -9.83 5.60
N PRO A 57 10.44 -10.06 5.13
CA PRO A 57 10.93 -9.54 3.86
C PRO A 57 10.13 -10.08 2.69
N VAL A 58 9.77 -9.21 1.75
CA VAL A 58 8.99 -9.57 0.58
C VAL A 58 9.47 -8.84 -0.67
N LYS A 59 9.07 -9.37 -1.83
CA LYS A 59 9.19 -8.71 -3.11
C LYS A 59 7.85 -8.66 -3.81
N HIS A 60 7.36 -7.46 -4.12
CA HIS A 60 6.12 -7.28 -4.87
C HIS A 60 6.39 -7.24 -6.39
N GLN A 61 5.53 -7.91 -7.15
CA GLN A 61 5.44 -7.80 -8.59
C GLN A 61 4.01 -7.39 -8.97
N VAL A 62 3.85 -6.14 -9.37
CA VAL A 62 2.57 -5.61 -9.86
C VAL A 62 2.30 -6.17 -11.26
N LYS A 63 1.09 -6.71 -11.48
CA LYS A 63 0.63 -7.22 -12.77
C LYS A 63 -0.46 -6.35 -13.40
N GLY A 64 -1.30 -5.74 -12.57
CA GLY A 64 -2.38 -4.87 -13.03
C GLY A 64 -2.78 -3.87 -11.96
N MET A 65 -3.36 -2.76 -12.40
CA MET A 65 -3.86 -1.71 -11.53
C MET A 65 -5.09 -1.04 -12.18
N ASP A 66 -6.16 -0.92 -11.41
CA ASP A 66 -7.36 -0.16 -11.77
C ASP A 66 -7.45 1.07 -10.88
N VAL A 67 -7.71 2.23 -11.49
CA VAL A 67 -7.73 3.53 -10.81
C VAL A 67 -9.11 4.17 -10.96
N GLN A 68 -9.77 4.40 -9.84
CA GLN A 68 -11.09 5.01 -9.77
C GLN A 68 -10.99 6.35 -9.03
N PRO A 69 -11.11 7.49 -9.73
CA PRO A 69 -11.23 8.79 -9.08
C PRO A 69 -12.45 8.82 -8.16
N SER A 70 -12.34 9.44 -6.98
CA SER A 70 -13.51 9.69 -6.15
C SER A 70 -14.40 10.76 -6.79
N THR A 71 -15.67 10.80 -6.39
CA THR A 71 -16.58 11.92 -6.69
C THR A 71 -16.09 13.23 -6.09
N THR A 72 -15.20 13.17 -5.09
CA THR A 72 -14.46 14.29 -4.53
C THR A 72 -13.05 14.35 -5.14
N SER A 73 -12.56 15.53 -5.52
CA SER A 73 -11.22 15.70 -6.10
C SER A 73 -10.05 15.34 -5.17
N SER A 74 -10.31 15.10 -3.88
CA SER A 74 -9.30 14.84 -2.85
C SER A 74 -9.00 13.37 -2.59
N ALA A 75 -9.66 12.44 -3.29
CA ALA A 75 -9.49 11.02 -3.04
C ALA A 75 -9.54 10.19 -4.33
N MET A 76 -8.95 9.01 -4.28
CA MET A 76 -9.06 8.01 -5.33
C MET A 76 -8.92 6.61 -4.73
N LEU A 77 -9.49 5.62 -5.40
CA LEU A 77 -9.33 4.22 -5.10
C LEU A 77 -8.40 3.59 -6.12
N ILE A 78 -7.41 2.85 -5.62
CA ILE A 78 -6.43 2.13 -6.43
C ILE A 78 -6.54 0.65 -6.05
N PHE A 79 -6.92 -0.17 -7.01
CA PHE A 79 -6.93 -1.63 -6.86
C PHE A 79 -5.70 -2.18 -7.58
N VAL A 80 -4.88 -2.97 -6.88
CA VAL A 80 -3.66 -3.54 -7.44
C VAL A 80 -3.71 -5.06 -7.37
N THR A 81 -3.34 -5.71 -8.47
CA THR A 81 -3.17 -7.16 -8.56
C THR A 81 -1.73 -7.51 -8.90
N GLY A 82 -1.26 -8.65 -8.41
CA GLY A 82 0.13 -9.04 -8.57
C GLY A 82 0.48 -10.34 -7.88
N SER A 83 1.77 -10.57 -7.71
CA SER A 83 2.34 -11.64 -6.90
C SER A 83 3.29 -11.08 -5.86
N VAL A 84 3.42 -11.79 -4.74
CA VAL A 84 4.36 -11.47 -3.67
C VAL A 84 5.22 -12.70 -3.40
N SER A 85 6.53 -12.50 -3.32
CA SER A 85 7.47 -13.52 -2.84
C SER A 85 7.86 -13.18 -1.41
N ILE A 86 7.92 -14.17 -0.52
CA ILE A 86 8.27 -14.01 0.90
C ILE A 86 9.60 -14.73 1.16
N GLY A 87 10.49 -14.12 1.94
CA GLY A 87 11.74 -14.76 2.38
C GLY A 87 12.87 -14.70 1.36
N SER A 88 12.99 -13.58 0.64
CA SER A 88 14.15 -13.28 -0.20
C SER A 88 15.46 -13.24 0.60
#